data_AF-A0A951JJ73-F1
#
_entry.id   AF-A0A951JJ73-F1
#
_cell.length_a   1.000
_cell.length_b   1.000
_cell.length_c   1.000
_cell.angle_alpha   90.00
_cell.angle_beta   90.00
_cell.angle_gamma   90.00
#
_symmetry.space_group_name_H-M   'P 1'
#
loop_
_entity.id
_entity.type
_entity.pdbx_description
1 polymer ?
#
loop_
_entity_poly.entity_id
_entity_poly.type
_entity_poly.pdbx_seq_one_letter_code
_entity_poly.pdbx_strand_id
1 'polypeptide(L)'
;MLISDKPNDRFVRRASITLLSLSVMGAALAVYLHGNASQPQMMDLVIPPALLLAFAVLLFYLYRKPWQVEAVLRVSFMLAFLALVIPAWFYSLRAYFLPDGSLIQTLPPIVPLLFPVTIGFVLFLRPREVAPSVAAAWLLIGGPILVYLVAHPAELFTPRGHDLAIALLPSMAIVYVMLQ
;
A
#
# COMPACT_ATOMS: atom_id res chain seq x y z
N MET A 1 22.15 -12.08 25.45
CA MET A 1 21.07 -11.08 25.49
C MET A 1 19.76 -11.86 25.46
N LEU A 2 18.97 -11.73 26.53
CA LEU A 2 17.91 -12.66 26.95
C LEU A 2 16.98 -13.11 25.81
N ILE A 3 16.96 -14.43 25.56
CA ILE A 3 15.91 -15.10 24.79
C ILE A 3 14.63 -14.87 25.57
N SER A 4 13.80 -13.93 25.13
CA SER A 4 12.47 -13.71 25.68
C SER A 4 11.60 -14.90 25.25
N ASP A 5 11.52 -15.90 26.12
CA ASP A 5 10.77 -17.15 25.92
C ASP A 5 9.26 -16.95 26.23
N LYS A 6 8.74 -15.75 25.98
CA LYS A 6 7.33 -15.42 26.23
C LYS A 6 6.48 -16.04 25.11
N PRO A 7 5.36 -16.73 25.43
CA PRO A 7 4.46 -17.30 24.44
C PRO A 7 3.98 -16.26 23.41
N ASN A 8 3.90 -14.99 23.80
CA ASN A 8 3.56 -13.87 22.91
C ASN A 8 4.60 -13.67 21.78
N ASP A 9 5.89 -13.79 22.06
CA ASP A 9 6.94 -13.53 21.07
C ASP A 9 7.00 -14.64 20.01
N ARG A 10 6.74 -15.89 20.43
CA ARG A 10 6.58 -17.03 19.52
C ARG A 10 5.37 -16.86 18.61
N PHE A 11 4.25 -16.37 19.16
CA PHE A 11 3.04 -16.10 18.39
C PHE A 11 3.27 -14.99 17.36
N VAL A 12 3.78 -13.84 17.79
CA VAL A 12 4.07 -12.69 16.92
C VAL A 12 5.04 -13.06 15.81
N ARG A 13 6.08 -13.86 16.11
CA ARG A 13 7.01 -14.37 15.10
C ARG A 13 6.33 -15.28 14.08
N ARG A 14 5.51 -16.24 14.52
CA ARG A 14 4.78 -17.13 13.61
C ARG A 14 3.83 -16.34 12.72
N ALA A 15 3.07 -15.41 13.29
CA ALA A 15 2.18 -14.52 12.55
C ALA A 15 2.95 -13.73 11.49
N SER A 16 4.13 -13.19 11.83
CA SER A 16 4.96 -12.40 10.90
C SER A 16 5.52 -13.24 9.75
N ILE A 17 5.97 -14.47 10.03
CA ILE A 17 6.44 -15.41 8.99
C ILE A 17 5.27 -15.80 8.06
N THR A 18 4.08 -16.06 8.62
CA THR A 18 2.89 -16.37 7.84
C THR A 18 2.51 -15.18 6.95
N LEU A 19 2.47 -13.96 7.51
CA LEU A 19 2.16 -12.74 6.75
C LEU A 19 3.16 -12.52 5.61
N LEU A 20 4.46 -12.60 5.86
CA LEU A 20 5.48 -12.45 4.81
C LEU A 20 5.39 -13.55 3.75
N SER A 21 5.12 -14.79 4.15
CA SER A 21 4.93 -15.89 3.20
C SER A 21 3.72 -15.62 2.29
N LEU A 22 2.62 -15.15 2.86
CA LEU A 22 1.43 -14.74 2.10
C LEU A 22 1.74 -13.55 1.18
N SER A 23 2.53 -12.57 1.63
CA SER A 23 2.95 -11.43 0.80
C SER A 23 3.83 -11.88 -0.37
N VAL A 24 4.76 -12.81 -0.16
CA VAL A 24 5.59 -13.42 -1.22
C VAL A 24 4.70 -14.17 -2.22
N MET A 25 3.77 -15.01 -1.73
CA MET A 25 2.82 -15.72 -2.61
C MET A 25 1.95 -14.76 -3.42
N GLY A 26 1.41 -13.71 -2.79
CA GLY A 26 0.59 -12.70 -3.45
C GLY A 26 1.38 -11.93 -4.50
N ALA A 27 2.62 -11.53 -4.21
CA ALA A 27 3.49 -10.88 -5.16
C ALA A 27 3.85 -11.82 -6.34
N ALA A 28 4.17 -13.09 -6.06
CA ALA A 28 4.45 -14.08 -7.11
C ALA A 28 3.24 -14.32 -8.02
N LEU A 29 2.04 -14.41 -7.44
CA LEU A 29 0.80 -14.51 -8.20
C LEU A 29 0.58 -13.27 -9.07
N ALA A 30 0.80 -12.06 -8.52
CA ALA A 30 0.69 -10.82 -9.28
C ALA A 30 1.71 -10.77 -10.43
N VAL A 31 2.96 -11.20 -10.21
CA VAL A 31 3.96 -11.33 -11.30
C VAL A 31 3.46 -12.28 -12.39
N TYR A 32 2.92 -13.43 -12.00
CA TYR A 32 2.39 -14.41 -12.95
C TYR A 32 1.20 -13.86 -13.74
N LEU A 33 0.23 -13.22 -13.07
CA LEU A 33 -0.96 -12.68 -13.72
C LEU A 33 -0.62 -11.55 -14.69
N HIS A 34 0.18 -10.57 -14.26
CA HIS A 34 0.55 -9.44 -15.12
C HIS A 34 1.52 -9.85 -16.23
N GLY A 35 2.37 -10.85 -16.00
CA GLY A 35 3.25 -11.41 -17.03
C GLY A 35 2.49 -12.13 -18.16
N ASN A 36 1.29 -12.64 -17.87
CA ASN A 36 0.42 -13.29 -18.86
C ASN A 36 -0.70 -12.38 -19.40
N ALA A 37 -0.74 -11.11 -18.97
CA ALA A 37 -1.76 -10.18 -19.43
C ALA A 37 -1.48 -9.76 -20.89
N SER A 38 -2.53 -9.64 -21.69
CA SER A 38 -2.41 -9.28 -23.12
C SER A 38 -1.94 -7.83 -23.33
N GLN A 39 -2.15 -6.94 -22.36
CA GLN A 39 -1.74 -5.53 -22.39
C GLN A 39 -1.25 -5.09 -21.00
N PRO A 40 -0.04 -5.51 -20.60
CA PRO A 40 0.47 -5.18 -19.28
C PRO A 40 0.89 -3.72 -19.22
N GLN A 41 0.45 -2.99 -18.19
CA GLN A 41 0.96 -1.65 -17.94
C GLN A 41 2.35 -1.73 -17.31
N MET A 42 3.23 -0.77 -17.60
CA MET A 42 4.62 -0.79 -17.12
C MET A 42 4.74 -0.96 -15.60
N MET A 43 3.87 -0.30 -14.82
CA MET A 43 3.94 -0.40 -13.36
C MET A 43 3.57 -1.80 -12.84
N ASP A 44 2.68 -2.49 -13.54
CA ASP A 44 2.24 -3.84 -13.19
C ASP A 44 3.33 -4.88 -13.46
N LEU A 45 4.31 -4.55 -14.30
CA LEU A 45 5.49 -5.37 -14.57
C LEU A 45 6.67 -5.07 -13.63
N VAL A 46 6.67 -3.92 -12.95
CA VAL A 46 7.81 -3.47 -12.12
C VAL A 46 7.52 -3.65 -10.64
N ILE A 47 6.34 -3.20 -10.17
CA ILE A 47 6.01 -3.24 -8.73
C ILE A 47 5.94 -4.68 -8.21
N PRO A 48 5.22 -5.62 -8.85
CA PRO A 48 5.07 -6.96 -8.30
C PRO A 48 6.39 -7.74 -8.20
N PRO A 49 7.29 -7.75 -9.21
CA PRO A 49 8.61 -8.40 -9.05
C PRO A 49 9.48 -7.74 -7.99
N ALA A 50 9.45 -6.41 -7.88
CA ALA A 50 10.22 -5.69 -6.86
C ALA A 50 9.74 -6.05 -5.44
N LEU A 51 8.43 -6.08 -5.22
CA LEU A 51 7.84 -6.53 -3.96
C LEU A 51 8.13 -8.00 -3.67
N LEU A 52 8.05 -8.87 -4.67
CA LEU A 52 8.39 -10.28 -4.53
C LEU A 52 9.82 -10.46 -4.01
N LEU A 53 10.78 -9.79 -4.65
CA LEU A 53 12.18 -9.83 -4.24
C LEU A 53 12.36 -9.27 -2.82
N ALA A 54 11.78 -8.10 -2.53
CA ALA A 54 11.92 -7.45 -1.25
C ALA A 54 11.32 -8.27 -0.10
N PHE A 55 10.10 -8.80 -0.27
CA PHE A 55 9.47 -9.65 0.74
C PHE A 55 10.18 -11.00 0.89
N ALA A 56 10.73 -11.59 -0.18
CA ALA A 56 11.53 -12.80 -0.08
C ALA A 56 12.83 -12.58 0.71
N VAL A 57 13.50 -11.44 0.49
CA VAL A 57 14.69 -11.03 1.25
C VAL A 57 14.35 -10.82 2.72
N LEU A 58 13.24 -10.13 3.02
CA LEU A 58 12.78 -9.91 4.40
C LEU A 58 12.38 -11.21 5.10
N LEU A 59 11.73 -12.13 4.39
CA LEU A 59 11.39 -13.45 4.90
C LEU A 59 12.65 -14.24 5.24
N PHE A 60 13.61 -14.31 4.32
CA PHE A 60 14.90 -14.97 4.56
C PHE A 60 15.66 -14.33 5.73
N TYR A 61 15.67 -13.00 5.80
CA TYR A 61 16.28 -12.25 6.89
C TYR A 61 15.63 -12.57 8.24
N LEU A 62 14.30 -12.65 8.30
CA LEU A 62 13.57 -13.00 9.51
C LEU A 62 13.83 -14.45 9.95
N TYR A 63 13.98 -15.39 9.00
CA TYR A 63 14.39 -16.75 9.30
C TYR A 63 15.80 -16.80 9.93
N ARG A 64 16.74 -15.98 9.45
CA ARG A 64 18.11 -15.90 9.98
C ARG A 64 18.19 -15.16 11.32
N LYS A 65 17.41 -14.10 11.50
CA LYS A 65 17.42 -13.23 12.70
C LYS A 65 16.01 -13.12 13.29
N PRO A 66 15.54 -14.15 13.99
CA PRO A 66 14.16 -14.23 14.48
C PRO A 66 13.80 -13.19 15.55
N TRP A 67 14.78 -12.50 16.13
CA TRP A 67 14.56 -11.42 17.11
C TRP A 67 14.26 -10.06 16.48
N GLN A 68 14.38 -9.91 15.15
CA GLN A 68 14.21 -8.64 14.42
C GLN A 68 12.79 -8.47 13.85
N VAL A 69 11.77 -9.06 14.47
CA VAL A 69 10.39 -9.07 13.96
C VAL A 69 9.85 -7.65 13.75
N GLU A 70 10.04 -6.75 14.71
CA GLU A 70 9.54 -5.38 14.62
C GLU A 70 10.14 -4.63 13.42
N ALA A 71 11.46 -4.73 13.23
CA ALA A 71 12.16 -4.08 12.12
C ALA A 71 11.66 -4.63 10.78
N VAL A 72 11.51 -5.95 10.67
CA VAL A 72 11.01 -6.58 9.45
C VAL A 72 9.59 -6.14 9.13
N LEU A 73 8.68 -6.15 10.11
CA LEU A 73 7.31 -5.70 9.91
C LEU A 73 7.27 -4.23 9.48
N ARG A 74 8.02 -3.34 10.15
CA ARG A 74 8.08 -1.92 9.79
C ARG A 74 8.51 -1.72 8.34
N VAL A 75 9.58 -2.38 7.91
CA VAL A 75 10.04 -2.30 6.52
C VAL A 75 9.00 -2.89 5.56
N SER A 76 8.34 -3.99 5.94
CA SER A 76 7.29 -4.61 5.13
C SER A 76 6.12 -3.64 4.89
N PHE A 77 5.66 -2.95 5.94
CA PHE A 77 4.62 -1.93 5.82
C PHE A 77 5.06 -0.72 5.00
N MET A 78 6.31 -0.26 5.16
CA MET A 78 6.84 0.82 4.34
C MET A 78 6.90 0.43 2.85
N LEU A 79 7.31 -0.80 2.52
CA LEU A 79 7.32 -1.29 1.15
C LEU A 79 5.91 -1.38 0.57
N ALA A 80 4.95 -1.93 1.34
CA ALA A 80 3.56 -1.99 0.92
C ALA A 80 2.98 -0.58 0.71
N PHE A 81 3.29 0.36 1.59
CA PHE A 81 2.89 1.74 1.47
C PHE A 81 3.46 2.40 0.20
N LEU A 82 4.76 2.27 -0.05
CA LEU A 82 5.40 2.79 -1.26
C LEU A 82 4.80 2.19 -2.53
N ALA A 83 4.45 0.90 -2.51
CA ALA A 83 3.80 0.25 -3.64
C ALA A 83 2.39 0.79 -3.95
N LEU A 84 1.76 1.54 -3.03
CA LEU A 84 0.53 2.28 -3.29
C LEU A 84 0.82 3.73 -3.73
N VAL A 85 1.76 4.40 -3.07
CA VAL A 85 2.11 5.79 -3.35
C VAL A 85 2.64 5.96 -4.78
N ILE A 86 3.59 5.12 -5.20
CA ILE A 86 4.24 5.27 -6.50
C ILE A 86 3.21 5.21 -7.65
N PRO A 87 2.32 4.20 -7.76
CA PRO A 87 1.32 4.20 -8.81
C PRO A 87 0.27 5.31 -8.66
N ALA A 88 -0.15 5.68 -7.44
CA ALA A 88 -1.07 6.80 -7.25
C ALA A 88 -0.54 8.10 -7.86
N TRP A 89 0.74 8.41 -7.65
CA TRP A 89 1.39 9.57 -8.26
C TRP A 89 1.63 9.40 -9.74
N PHE A 90 2.19 8.25 -10.16
CA PHE A 90 2.51 8.01 -11.56
C PHE A 90 1.28 8.13 -12.47
N TYR A 91 0.17 7.44 -12.13
CA TYR A 91 -1.04 7.50 -12.93
C TYR A 91 -1.71 8.87 -12.89
N SER A 92 -1.72 9.55 -11.74
CA SER A 92 -2.29 10.91 -11.63
C SER A 92 -1.50 11.94 -12.44
N LEU A 93 -0.17 11.94 -12.36
CA LEU A 93 0.67 12.84 -13.15
C LEU A 93 0.61 12.50 -14.64
N ARG A 94 0.64 11.20 -14.98
CA ARG A 94 0.51 10.73 -16.36
C ARG A 94 -0.80 11.20 -16.99
N ALA A 95 -1.91 11.08 -16.25
CA ALA A 95 -3.20 11.56 -16.71
C ALA A 95 -3.25 13.08 -16.84
N TYR A 96 -2.62 13.82 -15.92
CA TYR A 96 -2.59 15.28 -15.94
C TYR A 96 -1.81 15.87 -17.12
N PHE A 97 -0.70 15.25 -17.52
CA PHE A 97 0.19 15.81 -18.53
C PHE A 97 -0.01 15.24 -19.95
N LEU A 98 -0.68 14.10 -20.10
CA LEU A 98 -0.95 13.54 -21.42
C LEU A 98 -2.34 13.99 -21.92
N PRO A 99 -2.46 14.47 -23.17
CA PRO A 99 -3.73 14.94 -23.73
C PRO A 99 -4.86 13.90 -23.73
N ASP A 100 -4.50 12.62 -23.88
CA ASP A 100 -5.43 11.48 -23.87
C ASP A 100 -5.43 10.70 -22.55
N GLY A 101 -4.83 11.29 -21.50
CA GLY A 101 -4.72 10.66 -20.19
C GLY A 101 -6.06 10.63 -19.48
N SER A 102 -6.60 9.44 -19.19
CA SER A 102 -7.70 9.28 -18.22
C SER A 102 -7.21 8.52 -17.00
N LEU A 103 -7.32 9.17 -15.83
CA LEU A 103 -7.00 8.54 -14.56
C LEU A 103 -7.99 7.40 -14.28
N ILE A 104 -9.27 7.64 -14.55
CA ILE A 104 -10.34 6.70 -14.22
C ILE A 104 -10.25 5.42 -15.04
N GLN A 105 -9.72 5.47 -16.26
CA GLN A 105 -9.55 4.27 -17.07
C GLN A 105 -8.24 3.53 -16.74
N THR A 106 -7.20 4.25 -16.33
CA THR A 106 -5.85 3.67 -16.20
C THR A 106 -5.45 3.33 -14.78
N LEU A 107 -6.02 3.98 -13.76
CA LEU A 107 -5.67 3.75 -12.36
C LEU A 107 -6.03 2.30 -11.96
N PRO A 108 -5.10 1.50 -11.44
CA PRO A 108 -5.43 0.19 -10.88
C PRO A 108 -6.31 0.33 -9.61
N PRO A 109 -7.05 -0.70 -9.19
CA PRO A 109 -7.88 -0.67 -7.98
C PRO A 109 -7.02 -0.70 -6.70
N ILE A 110 -6.25 0.36 -6.46
CA ILE A 110 -5.32 0.48 -5.34
C ILE A 110 -5.94 1.15 -4.11
N VAL A 111 -7.02 1.92 -4.27
CA VAL A 111 -7.69 2.62 -3.16
C VAL A 111 -8.18 1.66 -2.06
N PRO A 112 -8.77 0.48 -2.37
CA PRO A 112 -9.14 -0.48 -1.33
C PRO A 112 -7.96 -0.98 -0.47
N LEU A 113 -6.73 -0.94 -1.02
CA LEU A 113 -5.53 -1.37 -0.30
C LEU A 113 -5.04 -0.34 0.72
N LEU A 114 -5.58 0.89 0.71
CA LEU A 114 -5.29 1.90 1.72
C LEU A 114 -5.74 1.47 3.12
N PHE A 115 -6.85 0.73 3.22
CA PHE A 115 -7.37 0.24 4.50
C PHE A 115 -6.41 -0.72 5.22
N PRO A 116 -5.96 -1.84 4.63
CA PRO A 116 -5.03 -2.75 5.31
C PRO A 116 -3.69 -2.09 5.65
N VAL A 117 -3.20 -1.14 4.84
CA VAL A 117 -1.98 -0.37 5.18
C VAL A 117 -2.22 0.54 6.39
N THR A 118 -3.37 1.22 6.44
CA THR A 118 -3.77 2.08 7.57
C THR A 118 -3.93 1.27 8.85
N ILE A 119 -4.60 0.10 8.78
CA ILE A 119 -4.72 -0.83 9.91
C ILE A 119 -3.33 -1.28 10.37
N GLY A 120 -2.43 -1.57 9.43
CA GLY A 120 -1.02 -1.86 9.71
C GLY A 120 -0.35 -0.77 10.54
N PHE A 121 -0.48 0.49 10.15
CA PHE A 121 0.09 1.59 10.91
C PHE A 121 -0.47 1.67 12.33
N VAL A 122 -1.78 1.50 12.51
CA VAL A 122 -2.42 1.49 13.84
C VAL A 122 -1.88 0.35 14.71
N LEU A 123 -1.64 -0.83 14.13
CA LEU A 123 -1.20 -2.01 14.88
C LEU A 123 0.29 -2.00 15.23
N PHE A 124 1.13 -1.39 14.40
CA PHE A 124 2.58 -1.54 14.50
C PHE A 124 3.34 -0.26 14.84
N LEU A 125 2.73 0.92 14.72
CA LEU A 125 3.35 2.18 15.14
C LEU A 125 2.98 2.52 16.58
N ARG A 126 3.79 3.40 17.18
CA ARG A 126 3.48 3.94 18.51
C ARG A 126 2.26 4.85 18.40
N PRO A 127 1.38 4.94 19.42
CA PRO A 127 0.17 5.78 19.36
C PRO A 127 0.40 7.23 18.90
N ARG A 128 1.54 7.83 19.28
CA ARG A 128 1.94 9.19 18.87
C ARG A 128 2.32 9.32 17.39
N GLU A 129 2.69 8.23 16.75
CA GLU A 129 3.16 8.17 15.36
C GLU A 129 2.03 7.73 14.40
N VAL A 130 0.95 7.12 14.92
CA VAL A 130 -0.16 6.60 14.11
C VAL A 130 -0.85 7.73 13.35
N ALA A 131 -1.37 8.74 14.04
CA ALA A 131 -2.14 9.82 13.42
C ALA A 131 -1.37 10.55 12.30
N PRO A 132 -0.10 11.02 12.49
CA PRO A 132 0.63 11.65 11.39
C PRO A 132 0.96 10.68 10.26
N SER A 133 1.20 9.39 10.54
CA SER A 133 1.49 8.40 9.49
C SER A 133 0.26 8.07 8.64
N VAL A 134 -0.92 7.96 9.27
CA VAL A 134 -2.19 7.76 8.57
C VAL A 134 -2.56 8.99 7.74
N ALA A 135 -2.35 10.20 8.28
CA ALA A 135 -2.54 11.43 7.54
C ALA A 135 -1.59 11.55 6.35
N ALA A 136 -0.30 11.24 6.54
CA ALA A 136 0.68 11.22 5.47
C ALA A 136 0.31 10.20 4.39
N ALA A 137 -0.14 9.01 4.79
CA ALA A 137 -0.53 7.97 3.86
C ALA A 137 -1.74 8.35 3.02
N TRP A 138 -2.75 8.96 3.66
CA TRP A 138 -3.92 9.48 2.97
C TRP A 138 -3.53 10.60 2.00
N LEU A 139 -2.71 11.57 2.42
CA LEU A 139 -2.28 12.68 1.57
C LEU A 139 -1.44 12.19 0.38
N LEU A 140 -0.53 11.25 0.60
CA LEU A 140 0.37 10.76 -0.44
C LEU A 140 -0.33 9.85 -1.45
N ILE A 141 -1.41 9.15 -1.07
CA ILE A 141 -2.14 8.26 -1.98
C ILE A 141 -3.37 8.99 -2.56
N GLY A 142 -4.22 9.54 -1.70
CA GLY A 142 -5.48 10.20 -2.08
C GLY A 142 -5.29 11.61 -2.63
N GLY A 143 -4.31 12.36 -2.13
CA GLY A 143 -4.02 13.73 -2.57
C GLY A 143 -3.88 13.89 -4.08
N PRO A 144 -2.94 13.19 -4.77
CA PRO A 144 -2.77 13.35 -6.21
C PRO A 144 -4.03 12.95 -7.01
N ILE A 145 -4.77 11.94 -6.55
CA ILE A 145 -6.01 11.48 -7.19
C ILE A 145 -7.10 12.55 -7.08
N LEU A 146 -7.30 13.11 -5.88
CA LEU A 146 -8.31 14.15 -5.65
C LEU A 146 -7.97 15.45 -6.37
N VAL A 147 -6.69 15.86 -6.36
CA VAL A 147 -6.23 17.04 -7.11
C VAL A 147 -6.53 16.87 -8.60
N TYR A 148 -6.26 15.69 -9.17
CA TYR A 148 -6.59 15.40 -10.56
C TYR A 148 -8.10 15.47 -10.83
N LEU A 149 -8.92 14.81 -10.01
CA LEU A 149 -10.37 14.74 -10.20
C LEU A 149 -11.06 16.10 -10.07
N VAL A 150 -10.59 16.97 -9.16
CA VAL A 150 -11.10 18.34 -9.03
C VAL A 150 -10.74 19.19 -10.26
N ALA A 151 -9.55 18.99 -10.84
CA ALA A 151 -9.13 19.66 -12.07
C ALA A 151 -9.87 19.15 -13.33
N HIS A 152 -10.40 17.93 -13.29
CA HIS A 152 -11.09 17.27 -14.41
C HIS A 152 -12.51 16.83 -14.02
N PRO A 153 -13.45 17.78 -13.87
CA PRO A 153 -14.80 17.50 -13.37
C PRO A 153 -15.57 16.50 -14.26
N ALA A 154 -15.29 16.46 -15.56
CA ALA A 154 -15.89 15.49 -16.47
C ALA A 154 -15.59 14.04 -16.06
N GLU A 155 -14.42 13.77 -15.50
CA GLU A 155 -14.05 12.46 -14.97
C GLU A 155 -14.68 12.22 -13.59
N LEU A 156 -14.73 13.23 -12.72
CA LEU A 156 -15.37 13.14 -11.39
C LEU A 156 -16.84 12.68 -11.46
N PHE A 157 -17.59 13.13 -12.47
CA PHE A 157 -19.00 12.78 -12.65
C PHE A 157 -19.24 11.43 -13.35
N THR A 158 -18.20 10.66 -13.63
CA THR A 158 -18.36 9.26 -14.05
C THR A 158 -18.64 8.36 -12.85
N PRO A 159 -19.28 7.19 -13.01
CA PRO A 159 -19.55 6.27 -11.89
C PRO A 159 -18.29 5.94 -11.07
N ARG A 160 -17.19 5.62 -11.77
CA ARG A 160 -15.91 5.27 -11.14
C ARG A 160 -15.21 6.48 -10.49
N GLY A 161 -15.34 7.67 -11.06
CA GLY A 161 -14.83 8.91 -10.44
C GLY A 161 -15.55 9.23 -9.13
N HIS A 162 -16.86 9.04 -9.12
CA HIS A 162 -17.70 9.20 -7.93
C HIS A 162 -17.33 8.16 -6.85
N ASP A 163 -17.15 6.90 -7.23
CA ASP A 163 -16.72 5.84 -6.32
C ASP A 163 -15.35 6.14 -5.68
N LEU A 164 -14.39 6.63 -6.47
CA LEU A 164 -13.06 7.02 -5.98
C LEU A 164 -13.14 8.20 -5.00
N ALA A 165 -13.92 9.23 -5.32
CA ALA A 165 -14.13 10.37 -4.43
C ALA A 165 -14.81 9.94 -3.12
N ILE A 166 -15.86 9.11 -3.20
CA ILE A 166 -16.58 8.57 -2.04
C ILE A 166 -15.70 7.61 -1.23
N ALA A 167 -14.72 6.92 -1.81
CA ALA A 167 -13.79 6.09 -1.03
C ALA A 167 -12.74 6.95 -0.29
N LEU A 168 -12.28 8.04 -0.91
CA LEU A 168 -11.20 8.89 -0.38
C LEU A 168 -11.69 9.97 0.60
N LEU A 169 -12.92 10.47 0.47
CA LEU A 169 -13.47 11.52 1.35
C LEU A 169 -13.79 11.04 2.79
N PRO A 170 -14.48 9.91 3.02
CA PRO A 170 -14.75 9.38 4.36
C PRO A 170 -13.47 8.89 5.06
N SER A 171 -12.50 8.37 4.30
CA SER A 171 -11.19 8.03 4.88
C SER A 171 -10.45 9.28 5.40
N MET A 172 -10.66 10.44 4.78
CA MET A 172 -10.19 11.74 5.28
C MET A 172 -10.84 12.14 6.62
N ALA A 173 -12.14 11.84 6.80
CA ALA A 173 -12.84 12.11 8.06
C ALA A 173 -12.32 11.24 9.21
N ILE A 174 -11.98 9.97 8.93
CA ILE A 174 -11.35 9.07 9.92
C ILE A 174 -9.98 9.62 10.33
N VAL A 175 -9.17 10.08 9.37
CA VAL A 175 -7.87 10.72 9.65
C VAL A 175 -8.06 11.96 10.52
N TYR A 176 -9.04 12.82 10.21
CA TYR A 176 -9.33 14.02 10.98
C TYR A 176 -9.71 13.71 12.44
N VAL A 177 -10.58 12.71 12.67
CA VAL A 177 -10.95 12.28 14.04
C VAL A 177 -9.76 11.71 14.79
N MET A 178 -8.86 10.98 14.12
CA MET A 178 -7.64 10.46 14.75
C MET A 178 -6.60 11.53 15.10
N LEU A 179 -6.68 12.72 14.50
CA LEU A 179 -5.78 13.85 14.75
C LEU A 179 -6.27 14.80 15.85
N GLN A 180 -7.51 14.66 16.32
CA GLN A 180 -8.07 15.41 17.45
C GLN A 180 -7.75 14.73 18.79
#